data_AF-A0A0C2N785-F1
#
_entry.id   AF-A0A0C2N785-F1
#
_cell.length_a   1.000
_cell.length_b   1.000
_cell.length_c   1.000
_cell.angle_alpha   90.00
_cell.angle_beta   90.00
_cell.angle_gamma   90.00
#
_symmetry.space_group_name_H-M   'P 1'
#
loop_
_entity.id
_entity.type
_entity.pdbx_description
1 polymer ?
#
loop_
_entity_poly.entity_id
_entity_poly.type
_entity_poly.pdbx_seq_one_letter_code
_entity_poly.pdbx_strand_id
1 'polypeptide(L)'
;MFFIAETIPGSLNLKPGIKHPSIGESILSLIKNAKSSIDIGSIYCSLLNDGTPTPSDQIGRSIYNELVRAAKRGIKIRFLLTKPNEQFQEPEAENLVKLCPKMITLGYLDLNKLTQHGGIQHMKCFIVDHESIYVGSANCDWRAYSEVAEIGIFGIKSGDAATCIQNFYNYLWHEIDTPSTTQKRTSCDYESTPNQGTFSFHKILAG
;
A
#
# COMPACT_ATOMS: atom_id res chain seq x y z
N MET A 1 -2.18 -6.66 16.49
CA MET A 1 -3.53 -7.20 16.21
C MET A 1 -3.72 -7.26 14.70
N PHE A 2 -4.28 -8.35 14.15
CA PHE A 2 -4.61 -8.45 12.73
C PHE A 2 -6.12 -8.51 12.51
N PHE A 3 -6.61 -7.93 11.43
CA PHE A 3 -7.99 -8.07 10.99
C PHE A 3 -8.11 -8.00 9.47
N ILE A 4 -9.14 -8.65 8.94
CA ILE A 4 -9.54 -8.55 7.53
C ILE A 4 -10.41 -7.33 7.37
N ALA A 5 -10.22 -6.60 6.28
CA ALA A 5 -11.05 -5.49 5.84
C ALA A 5 -11.44 -5.69 4.38
N GLU A 6 -12.56 -5.12 3.99
CA GLU A 6 -13.09 -5.24 2.64
C GLU A 6 -13.64 -3.90 2.12
N THR A 7 -13.66 -3.74 0.81
CA THR A 7 -14.52 -2.76 0.15
C THR A 7 -15.63 -3.55 -0.53
N ILE A 8 -16.88 -3.20 -0.23
CA ILE A 8 -18.05 -3.71 -0.96
C ILE A 8 -18.56 -2.56 -1.85
N PRO A 9 -18.66 -2.77 -3.17
CA PRO A 9 -19.25 -1.78 -4.08
C PRO A 9 -20.60 -1.28 -3.58
N GLY A 10 -20.78 0.04 -3.52
CA GLY A 10 -22.00 0.65 -2.97
C GLY A 10 -23.29 0.25 -3.71
N SER A 11 -23.19 -0.17 -4.97
CA SER A 11 -24.30 -0.67 -5.78
C SER A 11 -24.73 -2.10 -5.45
N LEU A 12 -23.92 -2.87 -4.72
CA LEU A 12 -24.23 -4.25 -4.37
C LEU A 12 -25.02 -4.30 -3.05
N ASN A 13 -26.24 -4.83 -3.12
CA ASN A 13 -27.07 -5.08 -1.94
C ASN A 13 -26.69 -6.43 -1.28
N LEU A 14 -25.47 -6.51 -0.75
CA LEU A 14 -25.02 -7.66 0.03
C LEU A 14 -25.47 -7.51 1.49
N LYS A 15 -25.94 -8.61 2.07
CA LYS A 15 -26.25 -8.73 3.51
C LYS A 15 -25.28 -9.74 4.14
N PRO A 16 -24.00 -9.38 4.31
CA PRO A 16 -23.03 -10.33 4.84
C PRO A 16 -23.37 -10.66 6.30
N GLY A 17 -23.21 -11.93 6.68
CA GLY A 17 -23.43 -12.38 8.07
C GLY A 17 -22.39 -11.85 9.05
N ILE A 18 -21.21 -11.44 8.54
CA ILE A 18 -20.13 -10.80 9.28
C ILE A 18 -19.78 -9.51 8.53
N LYS A 19 -19.73 -8.38 9.23
CA LYS A 19 -19.35 -7.09 8.65
C LYS A 19 -17.89 -6.81 8.96
N HIS A 20 -17.04 -6.81 7.93
CA HIS A 20 -15.65 -6.38 8.09
C HIS A 20 -15.54 -4.84 8.05
N PRO A 21 -14.48 -4.24 8.62
CA PRO A 21 -14.18 -2.83 8.45
C PRO A 21 -13.94 -2.46 6.98
N SER A 22 -14.29 -1.23 6.61
CA SER A 22 -13.96 -0.68 5.29
C SER A 22 -12.44 -0.50 5.14
N ILE A 23 -11.89 -0.89 3.99
CA ILE A 23 -10.48 -0.63 3.66
C ILE A 23 -10.20 0.87 3.66
N GLY A 24 -11.02 1.67 2.97
CA GLY A 24 -10.84 3.12 2.87
C GLY A 24 -10.86 3.82 4.24
N GLU A 25 -11.84 3.50 5.08
CA GLU A 25 -11.93 4.09 6.43
C GLU A 25 -10.76 3.64 7.33
N SER A 26 -10.32 2.39 7.20
CA SER A 26 -9.18 1.87 7.97
C SER A 26 -7.86 2.52 7.54
N ILE A 27 -7.64 2.73 6.23
CA ILE A 27 -6.49 3.50 5.70
C ILE A 27 -6.53 4.95 6.21
N LEU A 28 -7.70 5.61 6.10
CA LEU A 28 -7.86 6.97 6.60
C LEU A 28 -7.52 7.07 8.10
N SER A 29 -7.97 6.11 8.89
CA SER A 29 -7.64 6.02 10.32
C SER A 29 -6.14 5.83 10.57
N LEU A 30 -5.46 4.97 9.82
CA LEU A 30 -4.01 4.80 9.92
C LEU A 30 -3.26 6.12 9.65
N ILE A 31 -3.60 6.82 8.56
CA ILE A 31 -2.95 8.09 8.17
C ILE A 31 -3.19 9.18 9.24
N LYS A 32 -4.42 9.28 9.78
CA LYS A 32 -4.74 10.23 10.86
C LYS A 32 -3.87 10.02 12.09
N ASN A 33 -3.56 8.76 12.41
CA ASN A 33 -2.86 8.39 13.63
C ASN A 33 -1.34 8.38 13.50
N ALA A 34 -0.79 8.41 12.28
CA ALA A 34 0.64 8.43 12.00
C ALA A 34 1.39 9.51 12.80
N LYS A 35 2.58 9.15 13.29
CA LYS A 35 3.44 9.96 14.17
C LYS A 35 4.80 10.30 13.56
N SER A 36 5.32 9.50 12.64
CA SER A 36 6.65 9.67 12.06
C SER A 36 6.69 9.44 10.55
N SER A 37 6.09 8.37 10.04
CA SER A 37 6.25 7.98 8.64
C SER A 37 5.05 7.23 8.05
N ILE A 38 4.87 7.38 6.73
CA ILE A 38 3.91 6.61 5.93
C ILE A 38 4.61 6.19 4.64
N ASP A 39 4.77 4.89 4.42
CA ASP A 39 5.26 4.33 3.16
C ASP A 39 4.08 3.66 2.44
N ILE A 40 3.88 4.02 1.18
CA ILE A 40 2.72 3.60 0.37
C ILE A 40 3.24 2.88 -0.86
N GLY A 41 2.97 1.59 -0.97
CA GLY A 41 3.16 0.83 -2.21
C GLY A 41 1.85 0.73 -2.96
N SER A 42 1.83 1.07 -4.24
CA SER A 42 0.66 0.90 -5.10
C SER A 42 1.11 0.80 -6.56
N ILE A 43 0.27 0.25 -7.44
CA ILE A 43 0.56 0.37 -8.89
C ILE A 43 0.58 1.85 -9.27
N TYR A 44 -0.43 2.59 -8.78
CA TYR A 44 -0.68 3.99 -9.05
C TYR A 44 -1.40 4.71 -7.91
N CYS A 45 -1.55 6.04 -7.97
CA CYS A 45 -2.45 6.76 -7.06
C CYS A 45 -3.45 7.72 -7.75
N SER A 46 -4.74 7.52 -7.48
CA SER A 46 -5.88 8.30 -7.99
C SER A 46 -6.98 8.40 -6.92
N LEU A 47 -6.80 9.28 -5.93
CA LEU A 47 -7.75 9.52 -4.83
C LEU A 47 -8.78 10.60 -5.17
N LEU A 48 -8.56 11.39 -6.22
CA LEU A 48 -9.45 12.42 -6.68
C LEU A 48 -10.21 11.98 -7.93
N ASN A 49 -11.50 12.25 -7.93
CA ASN A 49 -12.36 12.10 -9.10
C ASN A 49 -12.13 13.30 -10.04
N ASP A 50 -11.98 13.02 -11.34
CA ASP A 50 -11.83 14.01 -12.41
C ASP A 50 -13.15 14.65 -12.83
N GLY A 51 -14.27 14.02 -12.48
CA GLY A 51 -15.63 14.49 -12.72
C GLY A 51 -16.23 15.34 -11.59
N THR A 52 -17.56 15.45 -11.61
CA THR A 52 -18.29 16.12 -10.54
C THR A 52 -18.19 15.30 -9.24
N PRO A 53 -17.85 15.92 -8.10
CA PRO A 53 -17.91 15.32 -6.78
C PRO A 53 -19.14 14.44 -6.55
N THR A 54 -18.92 13.19 -6.15
CA THR A 54 -19.98 12.26 -5.74
C THR A 54 -19.88 11.95 -4.25
N PRO A 55 -20.85 11.25 -3.66
CA PRO A 55 -20.66 10.67 -2.32
C PRO A 55 -19.61 9.54 -2.31
N SER A 56 -19.46 8.79 -3.40
CA SER A 56 -18.55 7.63 -3.45
C SER A 56 -17.07 8.00 -3.42
N ASP A 57 -16.69 9.12 -4.05
CA ASP A 57 -15.31 9.61 -4.02
C ASP A 57 -14.90 10.30 -2.69
N GLN A 58 -15.84 10.47 -1.74
CA GLN A 58 -15.62 11.21 -0.50
C GLN A 58 -14.48 10.61 0.33
N ILE A 59 -14.37 9.28 0.35
CA ILE A 59 -13.29 8.59 1.08
C ILE A 59 -11.93 8.87 0.45
N GLY A 60 -11.85 8.89 -0.89
CA GLY A 60 -10.66 9.27 -1.64
C GLY A 60 -10.21 10.70 -1.32
N ARG A 61 -11.12 11.67 -1.42
CA ARG A 61 -10.84 13.06 -1.03
C ARG A 61 -10.40 13.19 0.43
N SER A 62 -10.98 12.41 1.33
CA SER A 62 -10.63 12.44 2.75
C SER A 62 -9.20 11.92 2.97
N ILE A 63 -8.82 10.84 2.30
CA ILE A 63 -7.45 10.29 2.33
C ILE A 63 -6.47 11.29 1.71
N TYR A 64 -6.77 11.86 0.55
CA TYR A 64 -5.93 12.86 -0.12
C TYR A 64 -5.63 14.05 0.81
N ASN A 65 -6.69 14.64 1.38
CA ASN A 65 -6.56 15.76 2.30
C ASN A 65 -5.80 15.38 3.56
N GLU A 66 -5.98 14.16 4.07
CA GLU A 66 -5.30 13.72 5.26
C GLU A 66 -3.81 13.43 5.02
N LEU A 67 -3.41 12.96 3.84
CA LEU A 67 -1.99 12.86 3.45
C LEU A 67 -1.32 14.23 3.47
N VAL A 68 -1.99 15.26 2.92
CA VAL A 68 -1.50 16.65 2.97
C VAL A 68 -1.42 17.15 4.41
N ARG A 69 -2.41 16.86 5.26
CA ARG A 69 -2.36 17.25 6.68
C ARG A 69 -1.25 16.53 7.43
N ALA A 70 -1.07 15.22 7.22
CA ALA A 70 0.00 14.45 7.82
C ALA A 70 1.37 15.02 7.43
N ALA A 71 1.59 15.29 6.15
CA ALA A 71 2.81 15.94 5.68
C ALA A 71 3.05 17.30 6.36
N LYS A 72 2.00 18.13 6.50
CA LYS A 72 2.08 19.41 7.24
C LYS A 72 2.34 19.26 8.74
N ARG A 73 1.97 18.13 9.35
CA ARG A 73 2.34 17.77 10.74
C ARG A 73 3.79 17.31 10.86
N GLY A 74 4.52 17.17 9.76
CA GLY A 74 5.92 16.69 9.74
C GLY A 74 6.06 15.18 9.54
N ILE A 75 4.99 14.49 9.13
CA ILE A 75 5.04 13.07 8.80
C ILE A 75 5.69 12.91 7.42
N LYS A 76 6.73 12.07 7.33
CA LYS A 76 7.39 11.76 6.06
C LYS A 76 6.57 10.74 5.29
N ILE A 77 6.27 11.01 4.02
CA ILE A 77 5.45 10.15 3.18
C ILE A 77 6.26 9.76 1.93
N ARG A 78 6.35 8.45 1.66
CA ARG A 78 6.95 7.94 0.43
C ARG A 78 5.93 7.13 -0.35
N PHE A 79 5.89 7.34 -1.66
CA PHE A 79 5.10 6.53 -2.57
C PHE A 79 6.03 5.72 -3.46
N LEU A 80 5.89 4.40 -3.45
CA LEU A 80 6.51 3.49 -4.38
C LEU A 80 5.47 3.10 -5.43
N LEU A 81 5.60 3.65 -6.64
CA LEU A 81 4.66 3.48 -7.75
C LEU A 81 5.32 2.78 -8.95
N THR A 82 4.50 2.25 -9.86
CA THR A 82 5.01 1.81 -11.17
C THR A 82 5.52 3.01 -11.94
N LYS A 83 6.64 2.85 -12.67
CA LYS A 83 7.16 3.91 -13.53
C LYS A 83 6.13 4.36 -14.59
N PRO A 84 5.80 5.66 -14.66
CA PRO A 84 4.93 6.21 -15.69
C PRO A 84 5.46 5.97 -17.11
N ASN A 85 4.54 5.91 -18.06
CA ASN A 85 4.83 5.83 -19.49
C ASN A 85 3.81 6.66 -20.28
N GLU A 86 3.91 6.73 -21.61
CA GLU A 86 3.02 7.56 -22.44
C GLU A 86 1.52 7.30 -22.23
N GLN A 87 1.15 6.08 -21.82
CA GLN A 87 -0.24 5.66 -21.58
C GLN A 87 -0.68 5.83 -20.13
N PHE A 88 0.27 6.00 -19.20
CA PHE A 88 0.02 5.92 -17.77
C PHE A 88 0.83 6.98 -17.01
N GLN A 89 0.15 7.98 -16.43
CA GLN A 89 0.74 9.15 -15.79
C GLN A 89 0.26 9.28 -14.34
N GLU A 90 1.00 10.02 -13.50
CA GLU A 90 0.75 10.14 -12.05
C GLU A 90 0.56 11.61 -11.58
N PRO A 91 -0.30 12.40 -12.25
CA PRO A 91 -0.40 13.84 -11.98
C PRO A 91 -0.85 14.17 -10.55
N GLU A 92 -1.65 13.30 -9.94
CA GLU A 92 -2.16 13.49 -8.59
C GLU A 92 -1.08 13.28 -7.53
N ALA A 93 -0.31 12.19 -7.65
CA ALA A 93 0.83 11.92 -6.78
C ALA A 93 1.90 13.02 -6.90
N GLU A 94 2.15 13.49 -8.13
CA GLU A 94 3.04 14.63 -8.38
C GLU A 94 2.51 15.92 -7.73
N ASN A 95 1.19 16.14 -7.73
CA ASN A 95 0.60 17.29 -7.06
C ASN A 95 0.78 17.23 -5.54
N LEU A 96 0.70 16.05 -4.92
CA LEU A 96 1.00 15.89 -3.48
C LEU A 96 2.45 16.32 -3.17
N VAL A 97 3.42 15.95 -4.01
CA VAL A 97 4.80 16.44 -3.87
C VAL A 97 4.87 17.95 -4.02
N LYS A 98 4.23 18.54 -5.05
CA LYS A 98 4.22 20.00 -5.25
C LYS A 98 3.66 20.74 -4.03
N LEU A 99 2.63 20.18 -3.39
CA LEU A 99 2.03 20.75 -2.18
C LEU A 99 2.92 20.61 -0.94
N CYS A 100 3.71 19.55 -0.84
CA CYS A 100 4.50 19.20 0.35
C CYS A 100 5.92 18.66 -0.02
N PRO A 101 6.76 19.45 -0.71
CA PRO A 101 7.96 18.94 -1.40
C PRO A 101 9.08 18.42 -0.49
N LYS A 102 9.07 18.81 0.80
CA LYS A 102 10.05 18.32 1.79
C LYS A 102 9.58 17.09 2.55
N MET A 103 8.30 16.74 2.44
CA MET A 103 7.66 15.72 3.27
C MET A 103 7.11 14.56 2.44
N ILE A 104 6.76 14.80 1.18
CA ILE A 104 6.24 13.77 0.28
C ILE A 104 7.26 13.51 -0.84
N THR A 105 7.58 12.24 -1.10
CA THR A 105 8.51 11.83 -2.15
C THR A 105 7.93 10.68 -2.96
N LEU A 106 8.11 10.72 -4.28
CA LEU A 106 7.72 9.64 -5.20
C LEU A 106 8.96 8.86 -5.61
N GLY A 107 8.85 7.55 -5.56
CA GLY A 107 9.77 6.58 -6.12
C GLY A 107 9.06 5.81 -7.22
N TYR A 108 9.63 5.82 -8.42
CA TYR A 108 9.08 5.13 -9.59
C TYR A 108 9.90 3.88 -9.89
N LEU A 109 9.33 2.70 -9.66
CA LEU A 109 9.99 1.43 -9.89
C LEU A 109 9.91 1.02 -11.36
N ASP A 110 11.07 0.87 -12.00
CA ASP A 110 11.19 0.41 -13.39
C ASP A 110 11.54 -1.08 -13.43
N LEU A 111 10.52 -1.95 -13.39
CA LEU A 111 10.76 -3.39 -13.42
C LEU A 111 11.36 -3.89 -14.74
N ASN A 112 11.32 -3.10 -15.82
CA ASN A 112 12.04 -3.43 -17.06
C ASN A 112 13.57 -3.34 -16.88
N LYS A 113 14.05 -2.57 -15.90
CA LYS A 113 15.47 -2.51 -15.55
C LYS A 113 15.87 -3.56 -14.52
N LEU A 114 14.92 -3.99 -13.68
CA LEU A 114 15.19 -4.89 -12.55
C LEU A 114 14.96 -6.37 -12.88
N THR A 115 14.16 -6.66 -13.90
CA THR A 115 13.78 -8.03 -14.26
C THR A 115 14.01 -8.29 -15.74
N GLN A 116 14.32 -9.53 -16.11
CA GLN A 116 14.59 -9.91 -17.51
C GLN A 116 13.34 -9.92 -18.40
N HIS A 117 12.14 -9.91 -17.79
CA HIS A 117 10.87 -10.03 -18.49
C HIS A 117 9.98 -8.78 -18.37
N GLY A 118 10.48 -7.74 -17.71
CA GLY A 118 9.70 -6.55 -17.40
C GLY A 118 8.60 -6.80 -16.36
N GLY A 119 7.71 -5.82 -16.21
CA GLY A 119 6.55 -5.92 -15.33
C GLY A 119 6.11 -4.57 -14.77
N ILE A 120 5.17 -4.63 -13.83
CA ILE A 120 4.69 -3.47 -13.05
C ILE A 120 4.90 -3.70 -11.56
N GLN A 121 5.13 -2.62 -10.80
CA GLN A 121 5.08 -2.67 -9.35
C GLN A 121 3.65 -3.08 -8.97
N HIS A 122 3.45 -4.26 -8.36
CA HIS A 122 2.11 -4.78 -8.06
C HIS A 122 1.77 -4.93 -6.57
N MET A 123 2.61 -4.42 -5.68
CA MET A 123 2.33 -4.33 -4.25
C MET A 123 1.24 -3.28 -4.01
N LYS A 124 0.27 -3.60 -3.15
CA LYS A 124 -0.57 -2.58 -2.54
C LYS A 124 -0.44 -2.67 -1.03
N CYS A 125 0.18 -1.66 -0.44
CA CYS A 125 0.39 -1.62 0.99
C CYS A 125 0.44 -0.19 1.53
N PHE A 126 0.13 -0.06 2.81
CA PHE A 126 0.47 1.11 3.61
C PHE A 126 1.28 0.61 4.80
N ILE A 127 2.36 1.30 5.13
CA ILE A 127 3.20 1.01 6.30
C ILE A 127 3.31 2.32 7.07
N VAL A 128 2.79 2.33 8.30
CA VAL A 128 2.71 3.52 9.15
C VAL A 128 3.61 3.34 10.36
N ASP A 129 4.48 4.33 10.56
CA ASP A 129 5.41 4.44 11.70
C ASP A 129 6.30 3.19 11.91
N HIS A 130 6.51 2.41 10.84
CA HIS A 130 7.20 1.11 10.87
C HIS A 130 6.54 0.05 11.78
N GLU A 131 5.32 0.26 12.24
CA GLU A 131 4.64 -0.63 13.21
C GLU A 131 3.31 -1.19 12.72
N SER A 132 2.59 -0.46 11.85
CA SER A 132 1.26 -0.84 11.40
C SER A 132 1.20 -0.95 9.89
N ILE A 133 0.50 -1.96 9.38
CA ILE A 133 0.45 -2.26 7.96
C ILE A 133 -0.97 -2.46 7.45
N TYR A 134 -1.16 -2.13 6.18
CA TYR A 134 -2.18 -2.71 5.30
C TYR A 134 -1.46 -3.45 4.17
N VAL A 135 -1.92 -4.65 3.82
CA VAL A 135 -1.53 -5.37 2.61
C VAL A 135 -2.77 -6.00 2.01
N GLY A 136 -3.02 -5.79 0.72
CA GLY A 136 -4.25 -6.28 0.09
C GLY A 136 -4.31 -6.03 -1.41
N SER A 137 -5.53 -6.08 -1.95
CA SER A 137 -5.80 -5.92 -3.37
C SER A 137 -6.09 -4.47 -3.80
N ALA A 138 -6.58 -3.61 -2.89
CA ALA A 138 -6.94 -2.23 -3.21
C ALA A 138 -5.71 -1.34 -3.46
N ASN A 139 -5.64 -0.70 -4.64
CA ASN A 139 -4.68 0.36 -4.95
C ASN A 139 -4.96 1.65 -4.15
N CYS A 140 -4.08 2.65 -4.25
CA CYS A 140 -4.30 4.04 -3.83
C CYS A 140 -5.37 4.72 -4.72
N ASP A 141 -6.59 4.22 -4.72
CA ASP A 141 -7.66 4.62 -5.65
C ASP A 141 -8.97 4.80 -4.91
N TRP A 142 -9.64 5.94 -5.09
CA TRP A 142 -10.93 6.20 -4.46
C TRP A 142 -11.98 5.15 -4.82
N ARG A 143 -11.93 4.59 -6.04
CA ARG A 143 -12.82 3.52 -6.51
C ARG A 143 -12.53 2.23 -5.78
N ALA A 144 -11.26 1.89 -5.54
CA ALA A 144 -10.88 0.73 -4.75
C ALA A 144 -11.36 0.82 -3.29
N TYR A 145 -11.61 2.04 -2.80
CA TYR A 145 -12.09 2.28 -1.45
C TYR A 145 -13.62 2.41 -1.32
N SER A 146 -14.36 2.41 -2.42
CA SER A 146 -15.82 2.64 -2.39
C SER A 146 -16.64 1.80 -3.39
N GLU A 147 -16.10 1.49 -4.55
CA GLU A 147 -16.86 0.95 -5.71
C GLU A 147 -16.33 -0.39 -6.23
N VAL A 148 -15.12 -0.82 -5.85
CA VAL A 148 -14.54 -2.10 -6.27
C VAL A 148 -14.58 -3.09 -5.12
N ALA A 149 -14.86 -4.36 -5.43
CA ALA A 149 -14.78 -5.43 -4.46
C ALA A 149 -13.32 -5.74 -4.15
N GLU A 150 -12.88 -5.38 -2.95
CA GLU A 150 -11.49 -5.49 -2.52
C GLU A 150 -11.40 -6.20 -1.17
N ILE A 151 -10.27 -6.89 -0.91
CA ILE A 151 -9.97 -7.51 0.37
C ILE A 151 -8.53 -7.23 0.78
N GLY A 152 -8.31 -7.06 2.07
CA GLY A 152 -6.96 -6.92 2.60
C GLY A 152 -6.87 -7.22 4.08
N ILE A 153 -5.63 -7.27 4.56
CA ILE A 153 -5.30 -7.52 5.96
C ILE A 153 -4.65 -6.26 6.51
N PHE A 154 -5.15 -5.84 7.67
CA PHE A 154 -4.52 -4.82 8.49
C PHE A 154 -3.80 -5.50 9.66
N GLY A 155 -2.60 -5.02 9.96
CA GLY A 155 -1.85 -5.37 11.17
C GLY A 155 -1.56 -4.10 11.96
N ILE A 156 -2.16 -3.93 13.14
CA ILE A 156 -1.89 -2.80 14.04
C ILE A 156 -0.82 -3.21 15.03
N LYS A 157 0.29 -2.45 15.07
CA LYS A 157 1.47 -2.76 15.89
C LYS A 157 1.86 -4.23 15.76
N SER A 158 2.09 -4.65 14.52
CA SER A 158 2.16 -6.06 14.12
C SER A 158 3.56 -6.69 14.25
N GLY A 159 4.50 -5.98 14.89
CA GLY A 159 5.84 -6.49 15.17
C GLY A 159 6.57 -6.93 13.91
N ASP A 160 7.04 -8.18 13.89
CA ASP A 160 7.84 -8.76 12.81
C ASP A 160 7.16 -8.68 11.43
N ALA A 161 5.83 -8.70 11.36
CA ALA A 161 5.13 -8.54 10.10
C ALA A 161 5.33 -7.13 9.51
N ALA A 162 5.24 -6.07 10.33
CA ALA A 162 5.54 -4.71 9.88
C ALA A 162 7.00 -4.59 9.46
N THR A 163 7.94 -5.15 10.24
CA THR A 163 9.37 -5.17 9.92
C THR A 163 9.64 -5.85 8.59
N CYS A 164 9.06 -7.02 8.34
CA CYS A 164 9.24 -7.78 7.09
C CYS A 164 8.73 -6.98 5.87
N ILE A 165 7.52 -6.44 5.95
CA ILE A 165 6.94 -5.65 4.85
C ILE A 165 7.74 -4.35 4.64
N GLN A 166 8.21 -3.71 5.71
CA GLN A 166 9.08 -2.53 5.64
C GLN A 166 10.42 -2.83 4.96
N ASN A 167 11.05 -3.96 5.29
CA ASN A 167 12.31 -4.37 4.68
C ASN A 167 12.14 -4.60 3.18
N PHE A 168 11.06 -5.28 2.79
CA PHE A 168 10.77 -5.49 1.37
C PHE A 168 10.46 -4.18 0.62
N TYR A 169 9.70 -3.27 1.24
CA TYR A 169 9.48 -1.92 0.69
C TYR A 169 10.81 -1.16 0.51
N ASN A 170 11.67 -1.17 1.53
CA ASN A 170 12.97 -0.48 1.50
C ASN A 170 13.92 -1.07 0.46
N TYR A 171 13.89 -2.39 0.25
CA TYR A 171 14.63 -3.03 -0.84
C TYR A 171 14.20 -2.48 -2.19
N LEU A 172 12.89 -2.49 -2.49
CA LEU A 172 12.38 -1.94 -3.75
C LEU A 172 12.66 -0.43 -3.88
N TRP A 173 12.60 0.30 -2.77
CA TRP A 173 12.93 1.73 -2.74
C TRP A 173 14.39 1.97 -3.15
N HIS A 174 15.32 1.18 -2.62
CA HIS A 174 16.74 1.29 -2.93
C HIS A 174 17.06 1.01 -4.41
N GLU A 175 16.36 0.06 -5.02
CA GLU A 175 16.52 -0.29 -6.45
C GLU A 175 16.08 0.85 -7.41
N ILE A 176 15.38 1.89 -6.93
CA ILE A 176 15.07 3.09 -7.71
C ILE A 176 16.32 3.94 -7.91
N ASP A 177 17.13 4.12 -6.86
CA ASP A 177 18.28 5.02 -6.84
C ASP A 177 19.56 4.37 -7.41
N THR A 178 19.60 3.03 -7.45
CA THR A 178 20.77 2.26 -7.92
C THR A 178 20.35 1.15 -8.88
N PRO A 179 20.55 1.31 -10.19
CA PRO A 179 20.42 0.21 -11.13
C PRO A 179 21.45 -0.87 -10.76
N SER A 180 20.99 -2.00 -10.23
CA SER A 180 21.85 -2.94 -9.49
C SER A 180 22.98 -3.55 -10.34
N THR A 181 24.21 -3.44 -9.82
CA THR A 181 25.19 -4.53 -9.90
C THR A 181 25.32 -5.09 -8.48
N THR A 182 24.62 -6.20 -8.25
CA THR A 182 24.84 -7.14 -7.13
C THR A 182 24.50 -6.62 -5.72
N GLN A 183 23.22 -6.68 -5.32
CA GLN A 183 22.83 -6.64 -3.90
C GLN A 183 22.38 -8.02 -3.40
N LYS A 184 22.76 -8.35 -2.15
CA LYS A 184 22.26 -9.54 -1.44
C LYS A 184 20.75 -9.40 -1.25
N ARG A 185 20.01 -10.46 -1.61
CA ARG A 185 18.56 -10.56 -1.35
C ARG A 185 18.30 -10.24 0.12
N THR A 186 17.67 -9.11 0.40
CA THR A 186 17.06 -8.86 1.71
C THR A 186 15.76 -9.65 1.71
N SER A 187 15.88 -10.93 2.07
CA SER A 187 14.71 -11.70 2.42
C SER A 187 14.21 -11.17 3.77
N CYS A 188 12.90 -11.28 4.04
CA CYS A 188 12.49 -11.38 5.44
C CYS A 188 13.18 -12.66 5.90
N ASP A 189 14.37 -12.57 6.49
CA ASP A 189 15.21 -13.73 6.77
C ASP A 189 14.42 -14.69 7.66
N TYR A 190 13.75 -15.65 7.02
CA TYR A 190 13.55 -16.97 7.57
C TYR A 190 14.96 -17.51 7.69
N GLU A 191 15.56 -17.37 8.87
CA GLU A 191 16.69 -18.21 9.20
C GLU A 191 16.23 -19.64 8.91
N SER A 192 16.83 -20.25 7.88
CA SER A 192 16.74 -21.67 7.68
C SER A 192 17.52 -22.32 8.81
N THR A 193 16.93 -22.37 10.01
CA THR A 193 17.33 -23.35 10.99
C THR A 193 17.16 -24.71 10.31
N PRO A 194 18.22 -25.49 10.07
CA PRO A 194 18.06 -26.84 9.58
C PRO A 194 17.34 -27.61 10.68
N ASN A 195 16.13 -28.07 10.37
CA ASN A 195 15.20 -28.79 11.25
C ASN A 195 14.44 -27.92 12.26
N GLN A 196 13.20 -27.56 11.91
CA GLN A 196 12.00 -28.16 12.53
C GLN A 196 10.73 -27.77 11.75
N GLY A 197 10.03 -28.77 11.21
CA GLY A 197 8.64 -28.67 10.75
C GLY A 197 8.44 -28.02 9.38
N THR A 198 8.52 -28.83 8.32
CA THR A 198 7.98 -28.45 7.00
C THR A 198 6.48 -28.15 7.11
N PHE A 199 6.10 -26.88 6.89
CA PHE A 199 4.72 -26.51 6.64
C PHE A 199 4.30 -27.11 5.28
N SER A 200 3.55 -28.21 5.32
CA SER A 200 2.97 -28.83 4.13
C SER A 200 1.52 -28.38 3.96
N PHE A 201 1.23 -27.71 2.85
CA PHE A 201 -0.11 -27.28 2.44
C PHE A 201 -1.13 -28.44 2.32
N HIS A 202 -0.68 -29.70 2.32
CA HIS A 202 -1.56 -30.87 2.21
C HIS A 202 -2.38 -31.19 3.49
N LYS A 203 -2.13 -30.54 4.62
CA LYS A 203 -2.88 -30.80 5.88
C LYS A 203 -4.16 -29.98 6.06
N ILE A 204 -4.50 -29.08 5.15
CA ILE A 204 -5.69 -28.20 5.29
C ILE A 204 -6.96 -28.82 4.67
N LEU A 205 -6.87 -29.91 3.90
CA LEU A 205 -8.03 -30.53 3.23
C LEU A 205 -8.45 -31.90 3.80
N ALA A 206 -8.04 -32.24 5.01
CA ALA A 206 -8.55 -33.41 5.71
C ALA A 206 -8.78 -33.07 7.18
N GLY A 207 -9.95 -32.50 7.47
CA GLY A 207 -10.49 -32.24 8.79
C GLY A 207 -11.99 -32.11 8.67
#